data_AF-A0A534VTC7-F1
#
_entry.id   AF-A0A534VTC7-F1
#
_cell.length_a   1.000
_cell.length_b   1.000
_cell.length_c   1.000
_cell.angle_alpha   90.00
_cell.angle_beta   90.00
_cell.angle_gamma   90.00
#
_symmetry.space_group_name_H-M   'P 1'
#
loop_
_entity.id
_entity.type
_entity.pdbx_description
1 polymer ?
#
loop_
_entity_poly.entity_id
_entity_poly.type
_entity_poly.pdbx_seq_one_letter_code
_entity_poly.pdbx_strand_id
1 'polypeptide(L)'
;MVEESLVTRSTAPVAAVEVAVQPSRAIGPKILLYSHDTFGLGNIHRTLLVAEALTGALPGAAVLIVTGSPVIHALRIPDGIDYVKLPCLDRVAAERYQPRFLSSWSDGVKRMRRDILRKAALGFDPDLVIVDKRATGVDGELLGTLAALKRLRRP
;
A
#
# COMPACT_ATOMS: atom_id res chain seq x y z
N MET A 1 -15.57 -30.56 -45.92
CA MET A 1 -14.36 -29.87 -46.43
C MET A 1 -14.25 -28.59 -45.62
N VAL A 2 -13.57 -28.66 -44.47
CA VAL A 2 -13.31 -27.53 -43.58
C VAL A 2 -11.87 -27.72 -43.11
N GLU A 3 -11.01 -26.77 -43.45
CA GLU A 3 -9.56 -26.82 -43.28
C GLU A 3 -9.14 -26.80 -41.81
N GLU A 4 -8.26 -27.73 -41.42
CA GLU A 4 -7.50 -27.67 -40.18
C GLU A 4 -6.41 -26.60 -40.29
N SER A 5 -6.51 -25.56 -39.46
CA SER A 5 -5.48 -24.53 -39.30
C SER A 5 -4.33 -25.09 -38.45
N LEU A 6 -3.21 -25.40 -39.10
CA LEU A 6 -1.94 -25.73 -38.46
C LEU A 6 -1.35 -24.48 -37.78
N VAL A 7 -1.51 -24.39 -36.46
CA VAL A 7 -0.75 -23.44 -35.63
C VAL A 7 0.66 -24.00 -35.45
N THR A 8 1.57 -23.54 -36.32
CA THR A 8 3.01 -23.84 -36.26
C THR A 8 3.58 -23.31 -34.93
N ARG A 9 3.94 -24.20 -34.01
CA ARG A 9 4.70 -23.84 -32.81
C ARG A 9 6.14 -23.50 -33.22
N SER A 10 6.49 -22.21 -33.18
CA SER A 10 7.86 -21.76 -33.32
C SER A 10 8.72 -22.33 -32.19
N THR A 11 9.75 -23.10 -32.53
CA THR A 11 10.70 -23.74 -31.60
C THR A 11 11.98 -22.94 -31.41
N ALA A 12 11.95 -21.62 -31.60
CA ALA A 12 13.14 -20.80 -31.37
C ALA A 12 13.49 -20.78 -29.86
N PRO A 13 14.74 -21.09 -29.47
CA PRO A 13 15.14 -21.04 -28.07
C PRO A 13 15.04 -19.59 -27.56
N VAL A 14 14.33 -19.40 -26.45
CA VAL A 14 14.31 -18.13 -25.73
C VAL A 14 15.72 -17.88 -25.23
N ALA A 15 16.40 -16.88 -25.82
CA ALA A 15 17.74 -16.50 -25.41
C ALA A 15 17.74 -16.21 -23.91
N ALA A 16 18.60 -16.90 -23.17
CA ALA A 16 18.78 -16.67 -21.74
C ALA A 16 19.22 -15.20 -21.57
N VAL A 17 18.34 -14.40 -20.97
CA VAL A 17 18.68 -13.05 -20.56
C VAL A 17 19.62 -13.20 -19.38
N GLU A 18 20.91 -12.91 -19.62
CA GLU A 18 21.90 -12.82 -18.56
C GLU A 18 21.57 -11.60 -17.71
N VAL A 19 20.85 -11.83 -16.60
CA VAL A 19 20.53 -10.78 -15.63
C VAL A 19 21.83 -10.44 -14.91
N ALA A 20 22.49 -9.38 -15.37
CA ALA A 20 23.61 -8.79 -14.65
C ALA A 20 23.14 -8.45 -13.23
N VAL A 21 23.61 -9.21 -12.24
CA VAL A 21 23.38 -8.92 -10.82
C VAL A 21 24.16 -7.64 -10.53
N GLN A 22 23.44 -6.51 -10.54
CA GLN A 22 24.01 -5.24 -10.11
C GLN A 22 24.46 -5.37 -8.66
N PRO A 23 25.61 -4.78 -8.28
CA PRO A 23 26.09 -4.80 -6.90
C PRO A 23 24.98 -4.29 -5.99
N SER A 24 24.68 -5.04 -4.93
CA SER A 24 23.58 -4.73 -4.02
C SER A 24 23.72 -3.30 -3.53
N ARG A 25 22.89 -2.40 -4.08
CA ARG A 25 22.71 -1.06 -3.54
C ARG A 25 22.39 -1.27 -2.05
N ALA A 26 23.06 -0.51 -1.17
CA ALA A 26 22.73 -0.54 0.25
C ALA A 26 21.20 -0.45 0.38
N ILE A 27 20.57 -1.49 0.90
CA ILE A 27 19.11 -1.59 0.97
C ILE A 27 18.69 -0.54 1.98
N GLY A 28 18.04 0.53 1.51
CA GLY A 28 17.57 1.59 2.39
C GLY A 28 16.37 1.13 3.22
N PRO A 29 15.92 1.95 4.18
CA PRO A 29 14.87 1.56 5.11
C PRO A 29 13.52 1.34 4.41
N LYS A 30 12.76 0.36 4.89
CA LYS A 30 11.37 0.11 4.51
C LYS A 30 10.46 0.96 5.40
N ILE A 31 9.72 1.89 4.82
CA ILE A 31 8.85 2.82 5.55
C ILE A 31 7.41 2.58 5.15
N LEU A 32 6.53 2.30 6.12
CA LEU A 32 5.10 2.22 5.89
C LEU A 32 4.43 3.52 6.33
N LEU A 33 3.80 4.21 5.40
CA LEU A 33 2.93 5.35 5.67
C LEU A 33 1.49 4.86 5.68
N TYR A 34 0.75 5.09 6.75
CA TYR A 34 -0.68 4.82 6.78
C TYR A 34 -1.47 6.12 6.83
N SER A 35 -2.42 6.27 5.90
CA SER A 35 -3.45 7.30 5.98
C SER A 35 -4.85 6.73 5.80
N HIS A 36 -5.74 7.03 6.73
CA HIS A 36 -7.14 6.58 6.63
C HIS A 36 -7.98 7.40 5.65
N ASP A 37 -7.46 8.55 5.17
CA ASP A 37 -8.03 9.54 4.25
C ASP A 37 -9.56 9.54 4.13
N THR A 38 -10.18 10.44 4.89
CA THR A 38 -11.59 10.79 4.75
C THR A 38 -11.71 12.20 4.21
N PHE A 39 -12.43 12.35 3.09
CA PHE A 39 -12.79 13.60 2.38
C PHE A 39 -11.67 14.61 2.08
N GLY A 40 -11.56 15.03 0.81
CA GLY A 40 -10.65 16.09 0.34
C GLY A 40 -9.38 15.58 -0.34
N LEU A 41 -8.86 16.37 -1.28
CA LEU A 41 -7.64 16.07 -2.07
C LEU A 41 -6.35 16.21 -1.26
N GLY A 42 -6.38 17.01 -0.18
CA GLY A 42 -5.17 17.47 0.50
C GLY A 42 -4.42 16.41 1.31
N ASN A 43 -5.12 15.43 1.90
CA ASN A 43 -4.46 14.49 2.81
C ASN A 43 -3.52 13.54 2.04
N ILE A 44 -4.00 12.95 0.93
CA ILE A 44 -3.16 12.04 0.14
C ILE A 44 -2.01 12.78 -0.56
N HIS A 45 -2.23 14.03 -0.99
CA HIS A 45 -1.15 14.88 -1.51
C HIS A 45 -0.08 15.11 -0.43
N ARG A 46 -0.49 15.41 0.81
CA ARG A 46 0.46 15.57 1.92
C ARG A 46 1.22 14.28 2.21
N THR A 47 0.53 13.13 2.21
CA THR A 47 1.20 11.83 2.41
C THR A 47 2.23 11.56 1.32
N LEU A 48 1.91 11.86 0.04
CA LEU A 48 2.87 11.74 -1.06
C LEU A 48 4.05 12.70 -0.94
N LEU A 49 3.82 13.96 -0.56
CA LEU A 49 4.91 14.92 -0.33
C LEU A 49 5.86 14.46 0.79
N VAL A 50 5.31 13.87 1.86
CA VAL A 50 6.13 13.27 2.93
C VAL A 50 6.90 12.06 2.39
N ALA A 51 6.26 11.20 1.60
CA ALA A 51 6.91 10.04 0.98
C ALA A 51 8.07 10.47 0.08
N GLU A 52 7.87 11.48 -0.78
CA GLU A 52 8.88 12.06 -1.66
C GLU A 52 10.05 12.66 -0.89
N ALA A 53 9.76 13.41 0.18
CA ALA A 53 10.79 13.97 1.04
C ALA A 53 11.62 12.86 1.71
N LEU A 54 10.99 11.76 2.13
CA LEU A 54 11.67 10.62 2.73
C LEU A 54 12.55 9.89 1.73
N THR A 55 12.06 9.57 0.52
CA THR A 55 12.88 8.90 -0.51
C THR A 55 13.99 9.79 -1.05
N GLY A 56 13.79 11.12 -1.09
CA GLY A 56 14.84 12.08 -1.41
C GLY A 56 15.92 12.21 -0.35
N ALA A 57 15.57 12.11 0.93
CA ALA A 57 16.51 12.23 2.06
C ALA A 57 17.22 10.91 2.42
N LEU A 58 16.61 9.76 2.12
CA LEU A 58 17.10 8.43 2.51
C LEU A 58 17.38 7.59 1.25
N PRO A 59 18.63 7.54 0.78
CA PRO A 59 18.99 6.77 -0.42
C PRO A 59 18.57 5.30 -0.31
N GLY A 60 17.81 4.83 -1.30
CA GLY A 60 17.35 3.44 -1.35
C GLY A 60 16.17 3.11 -0.44
N ALA A 61 15.56 4.10 0.22
CA ALA A 61 14.35 3.87 1.00
C ALA A 61 13.21 3.38 0.10
N ALA A 62 12.46 2.41 0.61
CA ALA A 62 11.24 1.91 0.00
C ALA A 62 10.05 2.36 0.84
N VAL A 63 9.13 3.12 0.24
CA VAL A 63 7.95 3.65 0.94
C VAL A 63 6.69 2.93 0.46
N LEU A 64 5.95 2.32 1.38
CA LEU A 64 4.63 1.76 1.12
C LEU A 64 3.54 2.62 1.77
N ILE A 65 2.65 3.18 0.95
CA ILE A 65 1.51 3.97 1.42
C ILE A 65 0.27 3.08 1.51
N VAL A 66 -0.28 2.87 2.70
CA VAL A 66 -1.59 2.22 2.86
C VAL A 66 -2.65 3.30 3.04
N THR A 67 -3.50 3.52 2.03
CA THR A 67 -4.42 4.69 1.99
C THR A 67 -5.89 4.36 1.76
N GLY A 68 -6.76 5.08 2.50
CA GLY A 68 -8.20 5.18 2.26
C GLY A 68 -8.62 6.13 1.14
N SER A 69 -7.68 6.82 0.49
CA SER A 69 -7.97 7.90 -0.47
C SER A 69 -8.70 7.43 -1.72
N PRO A 70 -9.83 8.06 -2.12
CA PRO A 70 -10.53 7.71 -3.35
C PRO A 70 -9.78 8.12 -4.62
N VAL A 71 -8.79 9.03 -4.54
CA VAL A 71 -8.14 9.64 -5.71
C VAL A 71 -6.70 9.20 -5.93
N ILE A 72 -6.12 8.34 -5.09
CA ILE A 72 -4.71 7.92 -5.20
C ILE A 72 -4.35 7.39 -6.60
N HIS A 73 -5.29 6.71 -7.26
CA HIS A 73 -5.11 6.16 -8.60
C HIS A 73 -4.93 7.22 -9.69
N ALA A 74 -5.34 8.46 -9.45
CA ALA A 74 -5.22 9.57 -10.39
C ALA A 74 -3.95 10.39 -10.18
N LEU A 75 -3.15 10.08 -9.16
CA LEU A 75 -1.94 10.81 -8.80
C LEU A 75 -0.72 10.11 -9.39
N ARG A 76 0.30 10.91 -9.74
CA ARG A 76 1.61 10.37 -10.10
C ARG A 76 2.26 9.78 -8.85
N ILE A 77 2.73 8.54 -8.95
CA ILE A 77 3.52 7.89 -7.91
C ILE A 77 5.00 7.96 -8.32
N PRO A 78 5.86 8.60 -7.52
CA PRO A 78 7.30 8.69 -7.78
C PRO A 78 8.04 7.36 -7.52
N ASP A 79 9.26 7.26 -8.02
CA ASP A 79 10.12 6.10 -7.82
C ASP A 79 10.40 5.84 -6.33
N GLY A 80 10.47 4.56 -5.96
CA GLY A 80 10.69 4.13 -4.57
C GLY A 80 9.45 4.22 -3.68
N ILE A 81 8.29 4.58 -4.23
CA ILE A 81 7.01 4.68 -3.54
C ILE A 81 6.01 3.74 -4.22
N ASP A 82 5.26 2.98 -3.44
CA ASP A 82 4.10 2.21 -3.90
C ASP A 82 2.93 2.35 -2.91
N TYR A 83 1.74 1.89 -3.27
CA TYR A 83 0.55 2.03 -2.43
C TYR A 83 -0.38 0.81 -2.40
N VAL A 84 -0.99 0.60 -1.24
CA VAL A 84 -2.11 -0.32 -1.04
C VAL A 84 -3.38 0.48 -0.80
N LYS A 85 -4.37 0.29 -1.66
CA LYS A 85 -5.66 0.94 -1.56
C LYS A 85 -6.60 0.20 -0.61
N LEU A 86 -7.10 0.90 0.40
CA LEU A 86 -8.18 0.44 1.27
C LEU A 86 -9.55 0.86 0.74
N PRO A 87 -10.63 0.09 0.90
CA PRO A 87 -11.99 0.55 0.63
C PRO A 87 -12.30 1.90 1.32
N CYS A 88 -12.78 2.89 0.57
CA CYS A 88 -12.95 4.27 1.06
C CYS A 88 -13.99 4.36 2.18
N LEU A 89 -13.71 5.22 3.16
CA LEU A 89 -14.67 5.60 4.21
C LEU A 89 -15.01 7.08 4.10
N ASP A 90 -16.27 7.42 4.37
CA ASP A 90 -16.73 8.79 4.58
C ASP A 90 -17.04 9.02 6.05
N ARG A 91 -16.75 10.23 6.52
CA ARG A 91 -17.12 10.68 7.86
C ARG A 91 -18.57 11.18 7.81
N VAL A 92 -19.48 10.40 8.41
CA VAL A 92 -20.93 10.71 8.43
C VAL A 92 -21.35 11.48 9.68
N ALA A 93 -20.57 11.42 10.76
CA ALA A 93 -20.71 12.28 11.93
C ALA A 93 -19.37 12.35 12.70
N ALA A 94 -19.31 13.10 13.80
CA ALA A 94 -18.18 13.03 14.73
C ALA A 94 -17.92 11.57 15.13
N GLU A 95 -16.68 11.10 14.95
CA GLU A 95 -16.25 9.72 15.23
C GLU A 95 -17.01 8.61 14.48
N ARG A 96 -17.91 8.93 13.53
CA ARG A 96 -18.69 7.93 12.78
C ARG A 96 -18.25 7.89 11.33
N TYR A 97 -17.80 6.71 10.91
CA TYR A 97 -17.33 6.44 9.57
C TYR A 97 -18.14 5.29 8.93
N GLN A 98 -18.46 5.43 7.65
CA GLN A 98 -19.15 4.42 6.85
C GLN A 98 -18.45 4.22 5.50
N PRO A 99 -18.51 3.02 4.89
CA PRO A 99 -18.00 2.84 3.55
C PRO A 99 -18.71 3.75 2.56
N ARG A 100 -17.93 4.45 1.73
CA ARG A 100 -18.45 5.36 0.71
C ARG A 100 -19.34 4.65 -0.31
N PHE A 101 -18.86 3.51 -0.82
CA PHE A 101 -19.48 2.81 -1.95
C PHE A 101 -20.22 1.54 -1.56
N LEU A 102 -19.96 1.01 -0.36
CA LEU A 102 -20.44 -0.30 0.10
C LEU A 102 -21.14 -0.18 1.46
N SER A 103 -22.02 0.83 1.60
CA SER A 103 -22.63 1.21 2.88
C SER A 103 -23.39 0.06 3.56
N SER A 104 -24.10 -0.77 2.79
CA SER A 104 -24.82 -1.97 3.27
C SER A 104 -23.90 -3.06 3.84
N TRP A 105 -22.59 -2.98 3.60
CA TRP A 105 -21.59 -3.98 3.99
C TRP A 105 -20.58 -3.44 5.01
N SER A 106 -20.96 -2.44 5.80
CA SER A 106 -20.11 -1.73 6.76
C SER A 106 -19.14 -2.63 7.54
N ASP A 107 -19.66 -3.66 8.23
CA ASP A 107 -18.81 -4.52 9.05
C ASP A 107 -17.85 -5.38 8.21
N GLY A 108 -18.29 -5.82 7.04
CA GLY A 108 -17.46 -6.54 6.09
C GLY A 108 -16.31 -5.68 5.58
N VAL A 109 -16.59 -4.43 5.23
CA VAL A 109 -15.57 -3.46 4.80
C VAL A 109 -14.59 -3.15 5.92
N LYS A 110 -15.07 -2.92 7.15
CA LYS A 110 -14.19 -2.66 8.30
C LYS A 110 -13.28 -3.86 8.60
N ARG A 111 -13.80 -5.10 8.50
CA ARG A 111 -12.98 -6.32 8.59
C ARG A 111 -11.92 -6.39 7.48
N MET A 112 -12.34 -6.19 6.23
CA MET A 112 -11.44 -6.21 5.07
C MET A 112 -10.32 -5.18 5.20
N ARG A 113 -10.62 -3.95 5.65
CA ARG A 113 -9.62 -2.92 5.89
C ARG A 113 -8.56 -3.36 6.90
N ARG A 114 -8.98 -3.92 8.04
CA ARG A 114 -8.07 -4.48 9.06
C ARG A 114 -7.19 -5.59 8.50
N ASP A 115 -7.76 -6.50 7.72
CA ASP A 115 -7.04 -7.64 7.15
C ASP A 115 -6.00 -7.19 6.13
N ILE A 116 -6.36 -6.26 5.24
CA ILE A 116 -5.44 -5.68 4.26
C ILE A 116 -4.31 -4.95 4.98
N LEU A 117 -4.63 -4.07 5.94
CA LEU A 117 -3.64 -3.35 6.75
C LEU A 117 -2.65 -4.29 7.40
N ARG A 118 -3.16 -5.32 8.07
CA ARG A 118 -2.35 -6.30 8.78
C ARG A 118 -1.44 -7.06 7.82
N LYS A 119 -1.99 -7.63 6.75
CA LYS A 119 -1.22 -8.46 5.80
C LYS A 119 -0.19 -7.63 5.03
N ALA A 120 -0.57 -6.43 4.59
CA ALA A 120 0.35 -5.51 3.92
C ALA A 120 1.52 -5.14 4.85
N ALA A 121 1.23 -4.71 6.08
CA ALA A 121 2.28 -4.32 7.01
C ALA A 121 3.20 -5.48 7.43
N LEU A 122 2.63 -6.67 7.68
CA LEU A 122 3.43 -7.84 8.06
C LEU A 122 4.25 -8.40 6.89
N GLY A 123 3.69 -8.40 5.67
CA GLY A 123 4.41 -8.85 4.48
C GLY A 123 5.50 -7.88 4.03
N PHE A 124 5.26 -6.57 4.18
CA PHE A 124 6.26 -5.54 3.89
C PHE A 124 7.35 -5.46 4.96
N ASP A 125 7.01 -5.79 6.22
CA ASP A 125 7.94 -5.82 7.35
C ASP A 125 8.71 -4.48 7.49
N PRO A 126 8.02 -3.36 7.71
CA PRO A 126 8.65 -2.03 7.70
C PRO A 126 9.61 -1.84 8.89
N ASP A 127 10.65 -1.04 8.66
CA ASP A 127 11.59 -0.51 9.68
C ASP A 127 11.02 0.72 10.39
N LEU A 128 10.11 1.45 9.75
CA LEU A 128 9.40 2.59 10.32
C LEU A 128 7.94 2.60 9.91
N VAL A 129 7.04 2.86 10.85
CA VAL A 129 5.62 3.10 10.58
C VAL A 129 5.28 4.54 10.95
N ILE A 130 4.76 5.30 9.99
CA ILE A 130 4.27 6.66 10.20
C ILE A 130 2.76 6.66 9.95
N VAL A 131 2.02 7.31 10.84
CA VAL A 131 0.55 7.29 10.84
C VAL A 131 0.02 8.72 10.73
N ASP A 132 -0.79 8.96 9.70
CA ASP A 132 -1.54 10.21 9.50
C ASP A 132 -3.05 9.92 9.51
N LYS A 133 -3.92 10.60 10.26
CA LYS A 133 -3.76 11.52 11.40
C LYS A 133 -3.98 10.81 12.76
N ARG A 134 -4.63 9.64 12.75
CA ARG A 134 -5.11 8.94 13.95
C ARG A 134 -4.23 7.75 14.24
N ALA A 135 -3.49 7.79 15.35
CA ALA A 135 -2.55 6.73 15.75
C ALA A 135 -3.16 5.32 15.78
N THR A 136 -4.46 5.20 16.11
CA THR A 136 -5.17 3.92 16.16
C THR A 136 -5.89 3.56 14.85
N GLY A 137 -5.91 4.46 13.87
CA GLY A 137 -6.74 4.35 12.67
C GLY A 137 -8.22 4.61 12.93
N VAL A 138 -9.05 4.43 11.89
CA VAL A 138 -10.51 4.50 12.04
C VAL A 138 -11.01 3.29 12.82
N ASP A 139 -11.84 3.50 13.84
CA ASP A 139 -12.40 2.44 14.69
C ASP A 139 -11.32 1.50 15.29
N GLY A 140 -10.10 2.00 15.52
CA GLY A 140 -9.01 1.19 16.07
C GLY A 140 -8.41 0.16 15.10
N GLU A 141 -8.67 0.29 13.78
CA GLU A 141 -8.26 -0.72 12.79
C GLU A 141 -6.74 -0.98 12.74
N LEU A 142 -5.92 -0.05 13.21
CA LEU A 142 -4.47 -0.18 13.18
C LEU A 142 -3.89 -0.87 14.44
N LEU A 143 -4.63 -0.93 15.54
CA LEU A 143 -4.16 -1.44 16.83
C LEU A 143 -3.62 -2.86 16.74
N GLY A 144 -4.36 -3.76 16.09
CA GLY A 144 -3.96 -5.15 15.90
C GLY A 144 -2.68 -5.30 15.08
N THR A 145 -2.50 -4.44 14.07
CA THR A 145 -1.33 -4.41 13.20
C THR A 145 -0.09 -3.92 13.95
N LEU A 146 -0.19 -2.79 14.64
CA LEU A 146 0.92 -2.25 15.45
C LEU A 146 1.35 -3.22 16.56
N ALA A 147 0.38 -3.84 17.24
CA ALA A 147 0.68 -4.85 18.26
C ALA A 147 1.40 -6.07 17.68
N ALA A 148 1.09 -6.47 16.44
CA ALA A 148 1.77 -7.57 15.78
C ALA A 148 3.19 -7.23 15.35
N LEU A 149 3.39 -6.05 14.73
CA LEU A 149 4.72 -5.56 14.36
C LEU A 149 5.63 -5.44 15.58
N LYS A 150 5.10 -4.90 16.69
CA LYS A 150 5.86 -4.78 17.95
C LYS A 150 6.33 -6.13 18.50
N ARG A 151 5.56 -7.21 18.30
CA ARG A 151 5.96 -8.56 18.74
C ARG A 151 7.02 -9.20 17.84
N LEU A 152 7.03 -8.84 16.56
CA LEU A 152 8.00 -9.37 15.59
C LEU A 152 9.35 -8.70 15.69
N ARG A 153 9.37 -7.42 16.08
CA ARG A 153 10.61 -6.72 16.39
C ARG A 153 11.20 -7.29 17.67
N ARG A 154 12.22 -8.12 17.51
CA ARG A 154 13.09 -8.55 18.61
C ARG A 154 13.90 -7.35 19.11
N PRO A 155 14.17 -7.27 20.44
CA PRO A 155 14.79 -6.12 21.09
C PRO A 155 16.16 -5.78 20.51
#